data_AF-A0A2H5WBN6-F1
#
_entry.id   AF-A0A2H5WBN6-F1
#
_cell.length_a   1.000
_cell.length_b   1.000
_cell.length_c   1.000
_cell.angle_alpha   90.00
_cell.angle_beta   90.00
_cell.angle_gamma   90.00
#
_symmetry.space_group_name_H-M   'P 1'
#
loop_
_entity.id
_entity.type
_entity.pdbx_description
1 polymer ?
#
loop_
_entity_poly.entity_id
_entity_poly.type
_entity_poly.pdbx_seq_one_letter_code
_entity_poly.pdbx_strand_id
1 'polypeptide(L)' 'MAGTVWVNCFFVRDLGAPFGGARSSGIGREGGTWSFDFHADVKTICIRGEG' A
#
# COMPACT_ATOMS: atom_id res chain seq x y z
N MET A 1 -13.22 -9.38 -9.44
CA MET A 1 -12.17 -8.37 -9.16
C MET A 1 -11.17 -9.00 -8.21
N ALA A 2 -9.88 -8.83 -8.46
CA ALA A 2 -8.78 -9.38 -7.66
C ALA A 2 -7.75 -8.28 -7.36
N GLY A 3 -7.05 -8.36 -6.24
CA GLY A 3 -6.02 -7.38 -5.88
C GLY A 3 -4.64 -7.69 -6.46
N THR A 4 -4.38 -8.95 -6.81
CA THR A 4 -3.18 -9.40 -7.52
C THR A 4 -3.58 -10.49 -8.53
N VAL A 5 -2.98 -10.46 -9.73
CA VAL A 5 -3.17 -11.47 -10.77
C VAL A 5 -1.80 -11.93 -11.23
N TRP A 6 -1.59 -13.25 -11.25
CA TRP A 6 -0.41 -13.87 -11.84
C TRP A 6 -0.78 -14.50 -13.18
N VAL A 7 0.07 -14.34 -14.18
CA VAL A 7 -0.10 -14.93 -15.51
C VAL A 7 1.09 -15.85 -15.76
N ASN A 8 0.82 -17.12 -16.08
CA ASN A 8 1.83 -18.17 -16.30
C ASN A 8 2.77 -18.44 -15.11
N CYS A 9 2.42 -17.97 -13.92
CA CYS A 9 3.12 -18.26 -12.68
C CYS A 9 2.13 -18.23 -11.51
N PHE A 10 2.59 -18.64 -10.34
CA PHE A 10 1.82 -18.54 -9.11
C PHE A 10 2.75 -18.11 -7.98
N PHE A 11 2.27 -17.18 -7.16
CA PHE A 11 2.94 -16.78 -5.91
C PHE A 11 4.35 -16.19 -6.08
N VAL A 12 4.66 -15.63 -7.25
CA VAL A 12 5.84 -14.78 -7.44
C VAL A 12 5.59 -13.46 -6.73
N ARG A 13 6.47 -13.09 -5.79
CA ARG A 13 6.31 -11.89 -4.96
C ARG A 13 7.49 -10.95 -5.13
N ASP A 14 7.19 -9.73 -5.55
CA ASP A 14 8.07 -8.58 -5.45
C ASP A 14 7.63 -7.78 -4.22
N LEU A 15 8.53 -7.57 -3.26
CA LEU A 15 8.24 -6.83 -2.03
C LEU A 15 7.98 -5.34 -2.30
N GLY A 16 8.37 -4.81 -3.45
CA GLY A 16 8.07 -3.45 -3.88
C GLY A 16 6.69 -3.26 -4.52
N ALA A 17 6.06 -4.34 -4.97
CA ALA A 17 4.76 -4.28 -5.64
C ALA A 17 3.59 -4.29 -4.62
N PRO A 18 2.46 -3.63 -4.91
CA PRO A 18 1.29 -3.68 -4.06
C PRO A 18 0.69 -5.09 -3.99
N PHE A 19 0.41 -5.55 -2.78
CA PHE A 19 -0.29 -6.79 -2.48
C PHE A 19 -1.53 -6.50 -1.63
N GLY A 20 -2.65 -7.19 -1.90
CA GLY A 20 -3.84 -7.07 -1.07
C GLY A 20 -5.10 -7.65 -1.70
N GLY A 21 -6.21 -7.57 -0.96
CA GLY A 21 -7.52 -8.12 -1.36
C GLY A 21 -8.39 -7.17 -2.19
N ALA A 22 -9.46 -7.70 -2.75
CA ALA A 22 -10.57 -6.94 -3.30
C ALA A 22 -11.91 -7.42 -2.71
N ARG A 23 -12.84 -6.50 -2.44
CA ARG A 23 -14.14 -6.79 -1.79
C ARG A 23 -13.93 -7.46 -0.43
N SER A 24 -14.71 -8.48 -0.10
CA SER A 24 -14.65 -9.20 1.18
C SER A 24 -13.34 -9.95 1.46
N SER A 25 -12.38 -9.98 0.52
CA SER A 25 -11.06 -10.59 0.77
C SER A 25 -10.07 -9.67 1.48
N GLY A 26 -10.41 -8.38 1.66
CA GLY A 26 -9.57 -7.43 2.41
C GLY A 26 -9.66 -6.00 1.89
N ILE A 27 -9.19 -5.07 2.73
CA ILE A 27 -9.13 -3.62 2.46
C ILE A 27 -7.68 -3.17 2.65
N GLY A 28 -7.23 -2.20 1.85
CA GLY A 28 -5.84 -1.70 1.90
C GLY A 28 -4.89 -2.50 1.00
N ARG A 29 -3.64 -2.04 0.96
CA ARG A 29 -2.53 -2.65 0.22
C ARG A 29 -1.28 -2.57 1.07
N GLU A 30 -0.41 -3.56 0.93
CA GLU A 30 0.95 -3.59 1.48
C GLU A 30 1.96 -3.77 0.34
N GLY A 31 3.25 -3.69 0.65
CA GLY A 31 4.34 -3.79 -0.32
C GLY A 31 4.79 -2.42 -0.84
N GLY A 32 6.11 -2.25 -0.93
CA GLY A 32 6.74 -0.99 -1.34
C GLY A 32 6.21 0.21 -0.56
N THR A 33 5.83 1.26 -1.28
CA THR A 33 5.35 2.49 -0.68
C THR A 33 3.96 2.37 -0.05
N TRP A 34 3.14 1.41 -0.48
CA TRP A 34 1.78 1.20 0.03
C TRP A 34 1.76 0.75 1.48
N SER A 35 2.81 0.07 1.92
CA SER A 35 2.99 -0.26 3.34
C SER A 35 3.13 0.99 4.22
N PHE A 36 3.67 2.11 3.72
CA PHE A 36 3.75 3.33 4.52
C PHE A 36 2.37 3.95 4.77
N ASP A 37 1.49 3.94 3.76
CA ASP A 37 0.12 4.43 3.94
C ASP A 37 -0.65 3.65 5.02
N PHE A 38 -0.31 2.36 5.21
CA PHE A 38 -0.95 1.52 6.22
C PHE A 38 -0.24 1.56 7.59
N HIS A 39 1.08 1.64 7.63
CA HIS A 39 1.86 1.54 8.87
C HIS A 39 2.37 2.87 9.43
N ALA A 40 2.26 3.96 8.67
CA ALA A 40 2.71 5.28 9.10
C ALA A 40 1.57 6.29 9.09
N ASP A 41 1.43 7.04 10.18
CA ASP A 41 0.52 8.16 10.24
C ASP A 41 1.10 9.35 9.46
N VAL A 42 0.30 9.89 8.54
CA VAL A 42 0.58 11.19 7.93
C VAL A 42 0.42 12.29 9.00
N LYS A 43 1.45 13.11 9.19
CA LYS A 43 1.42 14.24 10.13
C LYS A 43 1.65 15.55 9.38
N THR A 44 0.76 16.52 9.60
CA THR A 44 0.89 17.87 9.07
C THR A 44 1.50 18.78 10.13
N ILE A 45 2.55 19.52 9.79
CA ILE A 45 3.18 20.51 10.66
C ILE A 45 3.06 21.88 9.99
N CYS A 46 2.41 22.83 10.67
CA CYS A 46 2.31 24.22 10.23
C CYS A 46 3.14 25.10 11.15
N ILE A 47 4.14 25.78 10.59
CA ILE A 47 4.98 26.73 11.31
C ILE A 47 4.58 28.13 10.87
N ARG A 48 4.28 29.01 11.84
CA ARG A 48 4.07 30.43 11.56
C ARG A 48 5.43 31.07 11.24
N GLY A 49 5.58 31.57 10.02
CA GLY A 49 6.76 32.39 9.68
C GLY A 49 6.72 33.71 10.43
N GLU A 50 7.85 34.11 11.00
CA GLU A 50 8.03 35.46 11.55
C GLU A 50 8.61 36.35 10.44
N GLY A 51 7.88 37.41 10.13
CA GLY A 51 8.31 38.56 9.37
C GLY A 51 7.87 39.82 10.11
#